data_AF-A0A947A314-F1
#
_entry.id   AF-A0A947A314-F1
#
_cell.length_a   1.000
_cell.length_b   1.000
_cell.length_c   1.000
_cell.angle_alpha   90.00
_cell.angle_beta   90.00
_cell.angle_gamma   90.00
#
_symmetry.space_group_name_H-M   'P 1'
#
loop_
_entity.id
_entity.type
_entity.pdbx_description
1 polymer ?
#
loop_
_entity_poly.entity_id
_entity_poly.type
_entity_poly.pdbx_seq_one_letter_code
_entity_poly.pdbx_strand_id
1 'polypeptide(L)'
;MKNSVSISSIGTISPLGMSPDEIWKNYLADDHFFQKADFDGLTSYAGFLPGNIKKKIEALGEANSKYRNLDNSVLYAMLAGRI
;
A
#
# COMPACT_ATOMS: atom_id res chain seq x y z
N MET A 1 -3.35 -32.79 -14.68
CA MET A 1 -4.21 -31.76 -14.04
C MET A 1 -5.08 -31.13 -15.12
N LYS A 2 -6.41 -31.27 -15.06
CA LYS A 2 -7.30 -30.80 -16.14
C LYS A 2 -7.73 -29.33 -16.01
N ASN A 3 -7.56 -28.71 -14.85
CA ASN A 3 -7.80 -27.27 -14.64
C ASN A 3 -6.62 -26.70 -13.86
N SER A 4 -5.70 -26.01 -14.53
CA SER A 4 -4.60 -25.33 -13.86
C SER A 4 -5.11 -24.00 -13.29
N VAL A 5 -4.89 -23.75 -12.00
CA VAL A 5 -5.10 -22.44 -11.38
C VAL A 5 -3.74 -21.75 -11.35
N SER A 6 -3.69 -20.51 -11.84
CA SER A 6 -2.47 -19.70 -11.86
C SER A 6 -2.79 -18.27 -11.43
N ILE A 7 -1.80 -17.60 -10.87
CA ILE A 7 -1.87 -16.18 -10.55
C ILE A 7 -1.52 -15.42 -11.84
N SER A 8 -2.49 -14.67 -12.39
CA SER A 8 -2.28 -13.88 -13.60
C SER A 8 -1.75 -12.46 -13.32
N SER A 9 -1.96 -11.94 -12.12
CA SER A 9 -1.47 -10.64 -11.68
C SER A 9 -1.41 -10.53 -10.16
N ILE A 10 -0.63 -9.57 -9.67
CA ILE A 10 -0.55 -9.19 -8.26
C ILE A 10 -0.44 -7.66 -8.16
N GLY A 11 -1.32 -7.06 -7.36
CA GLY A 11 -1.32 -5.63 -7.06
C GLY A 11 -1.20 -5.43 -5.55
N THR A 12 -0.31 -4.55 -5.11
CA THR A 12 -0.08 -4.29 -3.68
C THR A 12 0.38 -2.86 -3.47
N ILE A 13 0.06 -2.33 -2.28
CA ILE A 13 0.62 -1.07 -1.77
C ILE A 13 1.16 -1.35 -0.37
N SER A 14 2.39 -0.91 -0.11
CA SER A 14 3.07 -1.21 1.16
C SER A 14 4.17 -0.17 1.46
N PRO A 15 4.82 -0.24 2.63
CA PRO A 15 6.04 0.54 2.91
C PRO A 15 7.14 0.34 1.86
N LEU A 16 7.18 -0.83 1.22
CA LEU A 16 8.16 -1.18 0.19
C LEU A 16 7.81 -0.58 -1.19
N GLY A 17 6.65 0.05 -1.36
CA GLY A 17 6.25 0.64 -2.64
C GLY A 17 4.96 0.06 -3.21
N MET A 18 4.72 0.36 -4.49
CA MET A 18 3.51 -0.08 -5.21
C MET A 18 3.76 -0.74 -6.57
N SER A 19 4.98 -0.68 -7.12
CA SER A 19 5.32 -1.42 -8.34
C SER A 19 6.18 -2.65 -8.02
N PRO A 20 6.10 -3.73 -8.83
CA PRO A 20 6.93 -4.91 -8.63
C PRO A 20 8.43 -4.59 -8.54
N ASP A 21 8.94 -3.73 -9.41
CA ASP A 21 10.36 -3.34 -9.44
C ASP A 21 10.78 -2.56 -8.18
N GLU A 22 9.94 -1.62 -7.72
CA GLU A 22 10.19 -0.83 -6.52
C GLU A 22 10.19 -1.74 -5.28
N ILE A 23 9.18 -2.61 -5.18
CA ILE A 23 9.03 -3.55 -4.05
C ILE A 23 10.21 -4.52 -4.02
N TRP A 24 10.58 -5.09 -5.16
CA TRP A 24 11.70 -6.04 -5.23
C TRP A 24 13.02 -5.38 -4.85
N LYS A 25 13.28 -4.18 -5.38
CA LYS A 25 14.46 -3.38 -5.01
C LYS A 25 14.51 -3.10 -3.52
N ASN A 26 13.40 -2.64 -2.93
CA ASN A 26 13.33 -2.28 -1.53
C ASN A 26 13.37 -3.49 -0.60
N TYR A 27 12.82 -4.62 -1.02
CA TYR A 27 12.89 -5.89 -0.29
C TYR A 27 14.32 -6.43 -0.19
N LEU A 28 15.13 -6.24 -1.24
CA LEU A 28 16.54 -6.66 -1.27
C LEU A 28 17.49 -5.63 -0.66
N ALA A 29 17.00 -4.48 -0.20
CA ALA A 29 17.83 -3.48 0.45
C ALA A 29 18.22 -3.94 1.86
N ASP A 30 19.42 -3.59 2.31
CA ASP A 30 19.88 -3.88 3.67
C ASP A 30 19.14 -3.03 4.73
N ASP A 31 18.53 -1.92 4.31
CA ASP A 31 17.78 -1.01 5.17
C ASP A 31 16.31 -1.43 5.34
N HIS A 32 15.78 -1.26 6.55
CA HIS A 32 14.37 -1.47 6.83
C HIS A 32 13.51 -0.25 6.46
N PHE A 33 12.23 -0.48 6.18
CA PHE A 33 11.24 0.58 5.89
C PHE A 33 10.38 0.96 7.10
N PHE A 34 10.75 0.50 8.30
CA PHE A 34 10.12 0.93 9.54
C PHE A 34 10.57 2.34 9.93
N GLN A 35 9.64 3.13 10.45
CA GLN A 35 9.91 4.44 11.02
C GLN A 35 9.34 4.49 12.44
N LYS A 36 9.97 5.25 13.33
CA LYS A 36 9.40 5.53 14.64
C LYS A 36 8.23 6.50 14.48
N ALA A 37 7.14 6.23 15.19
CA ALA A 37 6.04 7.15 15.34
C ALA A 37 5.50 7.09 16.77
N ASP A 38 4.89 8.19 17.20
CA ASP A 38 4.16 8.25 18.45
C ASP A 38 2.74 7.72 18.24
N PHE A 39 2.33 6.80 19.10
CA PHE A 39 0.99 6.24 19.17
C PHE A 39 0.43 6.53 20.56
N ASP A 40 -0.14 7.73 20.72
CA ASP A 40 -0.71 8.20 21.99
C ASP A 40 0.29 8.17 23.16
N GLY A 41 1.50 8.70 22.93
CA GLY A 41 2.59 8.74 23.92
C GLY A 41 3.45 7.48 23.97
N LEU A 42 3.10 6.44 23.21
CA LEU A 42 3.95 5.26 23.02
C LEU A 42 4.71 5.36 21.68
N THR A 43 5.99 5.71 21.75
CA THR A 43 6.86 5.68 20.57
C THR A 43 7.19 4.24 20.18
N SER A 44 6.78 3.80 18.99
CA SER A 44 7.07 2.48 18.45
C SER A 44 7.41 2.53 16.96
N TYR A 45 7.95 1.43 16.43
CA TYR A 45 8.24 1.30 15.00
C TYR A 45 7.00 0.82 14.24
N ALA A 46 6.74 1.42 13.07
CA ALA A 46 5.71 0.98 12.15
C ALA A 46 6.13 1.19 10.69
N GLY A 47 5.54 0.40 9.79
CA GLY A 47 5.70 0.56 8.36
C GLY A 47 4.65 1.52 7.82
N PHE A 48 5.07 2.69 7.36
CA PHE A 48 4.16 3.68 6.80
C PHE A 48 4.12 3.61 5.28
N LEU A 49 2.95 3.88 4.70
CA LEU A 49 2.85 4.07 3.27
C LEU A 49 3.69 5.28 2.82
N PRO A 50 4.51 5.14 1.76
CA PRO A 50 5.22 6.24 1.14
C PRO A 50 4.30 7.39 0.74
N GLY A 51 4.82 8.63 0.77
CA GLY A 51 4.02 9.84 0.53
C GLY A 51 3.36 9.90 -0.86
N ASN A 52 3.99 9.32 -1.89
CA ASN A 52 3.39 9.18 -3.21
C ASN A 52 2.16 8.25 -3.22
N ILE A 53 2.18 7.16 -2.44
CA ILE A 53 1.02 6.26 -2.30
C ILE A 53 -0.09 6.96 -1.53
N LYS A 54 0.22 7.66 -0.43
CA LYS A 54 -0.75 8.45 0.34
C LYS A 54 -1.50 9.47 -0.53
N LYS A 55 -0.78 10.21 -1.38
CA LYS A 55 -1.38 11.15 -2.36
C LYS A 55 -2.32 10.45 -3.34
N LYS A 56 -1.99 9.23 -3.80
CA LYS A 56 -2.87 8.45 -4.68
C LYS A 56 -4.15 8.00 -3.95
N ILE A 57 -4.06 7.69 -2.67
CA ILE A 57 -5.22 7.35 -1.83
C ILE A 57 -6.14 8.57 -1.65
N GLU A 58 -5.56 9.73 -1.33
CA GLU A 58 -6.31 10.99 -1.20
C GLU A 58 -7.03 11.33 -2.51
N ALA A 59 -6.31 11.30 -3.64
CA ALA A 59 -6.89 11.52 -4.97
C ALA A 59 -7.99 10.49 -5.30
N LEU A 60 -7.83 9.22 -4.88
CA LEU A 60 -8.85 8.19 -5.04
C LEU A 60 -10.12 8.52 -4.24
N GLY A 61 -9.98 8.97 -3.00
CA GLY A 61 -11.10 9.41 -2.16
C GLY A 61 -11.86 10.60 -2.76
N GLU A 62 -11.15 11.52 -3.39
CA GLU A 62 -11.73 12.71 -4.03
C GLU A 62 -12.35 12.44 -5.41
N ALA A 63 -11.91 11.38 -6.10
CA ALA A 63 -12.34 11.06 -7.47
C ALA A 63 -13.83 10.71 -7.58
N ASN A 64 -14.49 10.33 -6.49
CA ASN A 64 -15.93 10.05 -6.47
C ASN A 64 -16.55 10.40 -5.12
N SER A 65 -17.74 11.01 -5.13
CA SER A 65 -18.47 11.34 -3.92
C SER A 65 -18.77 10.12 -3.04
N LYS A 66 -18.89 8.92 -3.64
CA LYS A 66 -19.07 7.66 -2.93
C LYS A 66 -17.81 7.17 -2.20
N TYR A 67 -16.63 7.66 -2.58
CA TYR A 67 -15.35 7.24 -2.00
C TYR A 67 -14.88 8.15 -0.87
N ARG A 68 -15.32 9.41 -0.87
CA ARG A 68 -14.88 10.46 0.06
C ARG A 68 -14.89 10.09 1.53
N ASN A 69 -15.89 9.32 1.96
CA ASN A 69 -16.09 8.95 3.38
C ASN A 69 -15.79 7.47 3.65
N LEU A 70 -15.11 6.78 2.72
CA LEU A 70 -14.72 5.40 2.95
C LEU A 70 -13.54 5.36 3.93
N ASP A 71 -13.51 4.31 4.73
CA ASP A 71 -12.36 4.03 5.56
C ASP A 71 -11.11 3.81 4.70
N ASN A 72 -9.96 4.23 5.23
CA ASN A 72 -8.69 4.10 4.55
C ASN A 72 -8.40 2.66 4.12
N SER A 73 -8.76 1.65 4.92
CA SER A 73 -8.57 0.24 4.55
C SER A 73 -9.29 -0.13 3.25
N VAL A 74 -10.47 0.44 3.01
CA VAL A 74 -11.24 0.22 1.78
C VAL A 74 -10.56 0.93 0.61
N LEU A 75 -10.13 2.18 0.79
CA LEU A 75 -9.40 2.92 -0.24
C LEU A 75 -8.07 2.24 -0.59
N TYR A 76 -7.40 1.64 0.39
CA TYR A 76 -6.16 0.88 0.19
C TYR A 76 -6.41 -0.36 -0.67
N ALA A 77 -7.43 -1.16 -0.34
CA ALA A 77 -7.81 -2.34 -1.12
C ALA A 77 -8.21 -1.97 -2.55
N MET A 78 -8.97 -0.88 -2.70
CA MET A 78 -9.36 -0.37 -4.02
C MET A 78 -8.17 0.10 -4.85
N LEU A 79 -7.20 0.79 -4.23
CA LEU A 79 -6.00 1.23 -4.94
C LEU A 79 -5.13 0.04 -5.33
N ALA A 80 -4.92 -0.92 -4.43
CA ALA A 80 -4.17 -2.14 -4.70
C ALA A 80 -4.78 -2.97 -5.84
N GLY A 81 -6.12 -3.10 -5.89
CA GLY A 81 -6.83 -3.81 -6.94
C GLY A 81 -6.85 -3.12 -8.31
N ARG A 82 -6.31 -1.91 -8.44
CA ARG A 82 -6.17 -1.16 -9.71
C ARG A 82 -4.76 -1.24 -10.30
N ILE A 83 -3.83 -1.91 -9.61
CA ILE A 83 -2.46 -2.19 -10.05
C ILE A 83 -2.47 -3.53 -10.77
#